data_AF-A0A9E3C8H1-F1
#
_entry.id   AF-A0A9E3C8H1-F1
#
_cell.length_a   1.000
_cell.length_b   1.000
_cell.length_c   1.000
_cell.angle_alpha   90.00
_cell.angle_beta   90.00
_cell.angle_gamma   90.00
#
_symmetry.space_group_name_H-M   'P 1'
#
loop_
_entity.id
_entity.type
_entity.pdbx_description
1 polymer ?
#
loop_
_entity_poly.entity_id
_entity_poly.type
_entity_poly.pdbx_seq_one_letter_code
_entity_poly.pdbx_strand_id
1 'polypeptide(L)'
;MRTARSAALPLAALLGLAALAAAPPARAATQTFNTGQSSFNGGLLINQGFYYNDGEHDATNDNHSTGQQTVNVGGTLITRDFNSFYTFDLSSLNLTNQIVTGATLTFNPLPNEAGISGSGATSENLGLFDVSTDAATLNASHLGGTPRPDIYTDLGSGTSYGTFTYPLSPTTPQTLTLDSAALTDITSHAGGFFSIGAALQGLPASGTELLFGGSDVGGISDAQTLTITTAPRASVPEASPMTFLGLGGLLLSGLFLRAFRRARQAA
;
A
#
# COMPACT_ATOMS: atom_id res chain seq x y z
N MET A 1 -8.05 -45.18 75.56
CA MET A 1 -8.72 -44.80 74.29
C MET A 1 -8.20 -43.45 73.84
N ARG A 2 -7.24 -43.43 72.90
CA ARG A 2 -6.74 -42.22 72.24
C ARG A 2 -6.95 -42.41 70.74
N THR A 3 -7.79 -41.58 70.15
CA THR A 3 -8.18 -41.62 68.74
C THR A 3 -7.17 -40.84 67.90
N ALA A 4 -6.45 -41.56 67.04
CA ALA A 4 -5.52 -40.98 66.06
C ALA A 4 -6.31 -40.37 64.90
N ARG A 5 -6.12 -39.08 64.63
CA ARG A 5 -6.63 -38.41 63.44
C ARG A 5 -5.56 -38.42 62.35
N SER A 6 -5.73 -39.29 61.36
CA SER A 6 -4.93 -39.31 60.14
C SER A 6 -5.34 -38.13 59.25
N ALA A 7 -4.39 -37.22 59.00
CA ALA A 7 -4.53 -36.14 58.02
C ALA A 7 -4.07 -36.66 56.65
N ALA A 8 -5.01 -36.79 55.71
CA ALA A 8 -4.71 -37.08 54.32
C ALA A 8 -4.48 -35.76 53.56
N LEU A 9 -3.29 -35.55 53.02
CA LEU A 9 -3.01 -34.50 52.03
C LEU A 9 -3.41 -34.99 50.63
N PRO A 10 -4.19 -34.22 49.85
CA PRO A 10 -4.37 -34.52 48.43
C PRO A 10 -3.21 -33.92 47.63
N LEU A 11 -2.35 -34.80 47.12
CA LEU A 11 -1.32 -34.47 46.12
C LEU A 11 -1.99 -34.42 44.74
N ALA A 12 -2.63 -33.31 44.40
CA ALA A 12 -3.12 -33.05 43.05
C ALA A 12 -2.02 -32.39 42.23
N ALA A 13 -1.18 -33.21 41.59
CA ALA A 13 -0.19 -32.75 40.62
C ALA A 13 -0.91 -32.30 39.35
N LEU A 14 -0.99 -30.98 39.15
CA LEU A 14 -1.52 -30.34 37.96
C LEU A 14 -0.50 -30.53 36.81
N LEU A 15 -0.63 -31.60 36.04
CA LEU A 15 0.06 -31.80 34.76
C LEU A 15 -0.62 -30.95 33.69
N GLY A 16 -0.32 -29.65 33.69
CA GLY A 16 -0.66 -28.75 32.59
C GLY A 16 0.31 -28.96 31.44
N LEU A 17 0.06 -29.96 30.60
CA LEU A 17 0.80 -30.16 29.36
C LEU A 17 0.39 -29.04 28.39
N ALA A 18 1.13 -27.92 28.41
CA ALA A 18 0.96 -26.85 27.43
C ALA A 18 1.42 -27.38 26.07
N ALA A 19 0.48 -27.89 25.29
CA ALA A 19 0.71 -28.17 23.88
C ALA A 19 0.91 -26.82 23.18
N LEU A 20 2.19 -26.46 22.97
CA LEU A 20 2.57 -25.31 22.16
C LEU A 20 2.22 -25.67 20.71
N ALA A 21 1.02 -25.30 20.27
CA ALA A 21 0.65 -25.43 18.87
C ALA A 21 1.57 -24.50 18.06
N ALA A 22 2.50 -25.07 17.31
CA ALA A 22 3.32 -24.32 16.38
C ALA A 22 2.39 -23.71 15.32
N ALA A 23 2.36 -22.38 15.22
CA ALA A 23 1.67 -21.71 14.14
C ALA A 23 2.28 -22.18 12.80
N PRO A 24 1.46 -22.45 11.77
CA PRO A 24 1.98 -22.82 10.46
C PRO A 24 2.93 -21.73 9.96
N PRO A 25 4.03 -22.10 9.27
CA PRO A 25 4.97 -21.13 8.75
C PRO A 25 4.22 -20.19 7.80
N ALA A 26 4.45 -18.89 7.95
CA ALA A 26 4.01 -17.91 6.97
C ALA A 26 4.53 -18.32 5.59
N ARG A 27 3.73 -18.09 4.55
CA ARG A 27 4.08 -18.34 3.15
C ARG A 27 3.99 -17.04 2.35
N ALA A 28 4.69 -17.00 1.22
CA ALA A 28 4.52 -15.92 0.27
C ALA A 28 3.06 -15.88 -0.21
N ALA A 29 2.53 -14.67 -0.35
CA ALA A 29 1.14 -14.45 -0.72
C ALA A 29 1.01 -13.24 -1.64
N THR A 30 0.06 -13.33 -2.56
CA THR A 30 -0.31 -12.21 -3.44
C THR A 30 -1.70 -11.72 -3.03
N GLN A 31 -1.84 -10.41 -2.89
CA GLN A 31 -3.11 -9.74 -2.61
C GLN A 31 -3.39 -8.72 -3.70
N THR A 32 -4.65 -8.59 -4.09
CA THR A 32 -5.09 -7.70 -5.18
C THR A 32 -6.09 -6.71 -4.64
N PHE A 33 -5.84 -5.45 -4.94
CA PHE A 33 -6.65 -4.29 -4.58
C PHE A 33 -7.08 -3.59 -5.86
N ASN A 34 -8.24 -2.93 -5.86
CA ASN A 34 -8.68 -2.14 -7.00
C ASN A 34 -9.35 -0.85 -6.56
N THR A 35 -9.34 0.15 -7.46
CA THR A 35 -9.94 1.46 -7.20
C THR A 35 -11.44 1.40 -6.95
N GLY A 36 -12.14 0.33 -7.34
CA GLY A 36 -13.56 0.15 -7.05
C GLY A 36 -13.90 -0.34 -5.64
N GLN A 37 -12.90 -0.66 -4.81
CA GLN A 37 -13.12 -1.04 -3.41
C GLN A 37 -13.27 0.18 -2.51
N SER A 38 -14.22 0.13 -1.56
CA SER A 38 -14.39 1.15 -0.51
C SER A 38 -14.50 2.58 -1.05
N SER A 39 -15.40 2.78 -2.01
CA SER A 39 -15.68 4.07 -2.64
C SER A 39 -15.99 5.18 -1.63
N PHE A 40 -15.35 6.33 -1.77
CA PHE A 40 -15.66 7.53 -0.97
C PHE A 40 -17.03 8.14 -1.34
N ASN A 41 -17.57 7.84 -2.52
CA ASN A 41 -18.76 8.47 -3.08
C ASN A 41 -20.00 7.54 -3.10
N GLY A 42 -20.12 6.66 -2.11
CA GLY A 42 -21.33 5.84 -1.93
C GLY A 42 -21.44 4.65 -2.90
N GLY A 43 -20.34 4.19 -3.49
CA GLY A 43 -20.26 2.91 -4.19
C GLY A 43 -20.67 2.92 -5.67
N LEU A 44 -21.08 4.07 -6.22
CA LEU A 44 -21.39 4.21 -7.65
C LEU A 44 -20.17 4.59 -8.50
N LEU A 45 -19.11 5.04 -7.84
CA LEU A 45 -17.92 5.61 -8.45
C LEU A 45 -16.69 4.97 -7.84
N ILE A 46 -15.60 4.94 -8.58
CA ILE A 46 -14.37 4.29 -8.15
C ILE A 46 -13.35 5.34 -7.72
N ASN A 47 -12.42 4.96 -6.84
CA ASN A 47 -11.47 5.86 -6.20
C ASN A 47 -10.31 6.22 -7.14
N GLN A 48 -10.63 6.82 -8.28
CA GLN A 48 -9.69 7.31 -9.28
C GLN A 48 -10.26 8.55 -9.95
N GLY A 49 -9.40 9.32 -10.59
CA GLY A 49 -9.84 10.51 -11.30
C GLY A 49 -8.67 11.31 -11.83
N PHE A 50 -8.92 12.57 -12.17
CA PHE A 50 -7.87 13.54 -12.44
C PHE A 50 -8.17 14.90 -11.82
N TYR A 51 -7.10 15.67 -11.60
CA TYR A 51 -7.15 17.09 -11.28
C TYR A 51 -6.66 17.90 -12.48
N TYR A 52 -7.36 19.00 -12.77
CA TYR A 52 -6.85 20.04 -13.65
C TYR A 52 -5.74 20.84 -12.96
N ASN A 53 -4.87 21.48 -13.75
CA ASN A 53 -3.81 22.34 -13.23
C ASN A 53 -4.27 23.58 -12.44
N ASP A 54 -5.50 24.04 -12.67
CA ASP A 54 -6.15 25.06 -11.84
C ASP A 54 -6.69 24.51 -10.51
N GLY A 55 -6.70 23.18 -10.34
CA GLY A 55 -7.12 22.49 -9.13
C GLY A 55 -8.58 22.05 -9.12
N GLU A 56 -9.29 22.12 -10.25
CA GLU A 56 -10.63 21.54 -10.37
C GLU A 56 -10.57 20.00 -10.41
N HIS A 57 -11.50 19.35 -9.72
CA HIS A 57 -11.74 17.91 -9.80
C HIS A 57 -13.24 17.65 -9.56
N ASP A 58 -13.84 16.84 -10.43
CA ASP A 58 -15.22 16.38 -10.28
C ASP A 58 -15.23 14.95 -9.79
N ALA A 59 -15.58 14.75 -8.52
CA ALA A 59 -15.64 13.42 -7.94
C ALA A 59 -16.77 12.54 -8.49
N THR A 60 -17.61 13.07 -9.39
CA THR A 60 -18.60 12.29 -10.16
C THR A 60 -18.07 11.75 -11.48
N ASN A 61 -16.83 12.08 -11.83
CA ASN A 61 -16.17 11.70 -13.06
C ASN A 61 -14.99 10.74 -12.77
N ASP A 62 -15.16 9.48 -13.14
CA ASP A 62 -14.17 8.41 -12.95
C ASP A 62 -13.08 8.37 -14.04
N ASN A 63 -13.12 9.31 -15.00
CA ASN A 63 -12.07 9.48 -15.99
C ASN A 63 -10.76 9.82 -15.28
N HIS A 64 -9.66 9.21 -15.72
CA HIS A 64 -8.33 9.38 -15.14
C HIS A 64 -7.32 9.86 -16.20
N SER A 65 -7.77 10.75 -17.08
CA SER A 65 -6.95 11.43 -18.09
C SER A 65 -5.68 12.03 -17.49
N THR A 66 -4.56 11.85 -18.17
CA THR A 66 -3.25 12.37 -17.76
C THR A 66 -2.56 13.04 -18.94
N GLY A 67 -2.05 14.26 -18.77
CA GLY A 67 -1.31 14.96 -19.80
C GLY A 67 -1.72 16.42 -19.97
N GLN A 68 -1.86 16.85 -21.23
CA GLN A 68 -2.16 18.20 -21.65
C GLN A 68 -3.14 18.18 -22.84
N GLN A 69 -4.10 19.09 -22.84
CA GLN A 69 -5.06 19.26 -23.93
C GLN A 69 -5.17 20.74 -24.28
N THR A 70 -4.98 21.07 -25.55
CA THR A 70 -5.27 22.40 -26.08
C THR A 70 -6.61 22.41 -26.80
N VAL A 71 -7.54 23.24 -26.33
CA VAL A 71 -8.89 23.40 -26.90
C VAL A 71 -9.10 24.82 -27.40
N ASN A 72 -9.88 24.98 -28.47
CA ASN A 72 -10.27 26.29 -28.98
C ASN A 72 -11.61 26.72 -28.38
N VAL A 73 -11.61 27.76 -27.56
CA VAL A 73 -12.80 28.35 -26.96
C VAL A 73 -13.00 29.75 -27.55
N GLY A 74 -13.97 29.87 -28.46
CA GLY A 74 -14.34 31.16 -29.04
C GLY A 74 -13.21 31.83 -29.85
N GLY A 75 -12.33 31.05 -30.48
CA GLY A 75 -11.18 31.56 -31.24
C GLY A 75 -9.89 31.69 -30.42
N THR A 76 -9.94 31.46 -29.10
CA THR A 76 -8.77 31.47 -28.22
C THR A 76 -8.35 30.05 -27.89
N LEU A 77 -7.07 29.74 -28.10
CA LEU A 77 -6.49 28.46 -27.67
C LEU A 77 -6.22 28.51 -26.17
N ILE A 78 -6.78 27.54 -25.44
CA ILE A 78 -6.59 27.35 -24.01
C ILE A 78 -5.98 25.97 -23.81
N THR A 79 -4.90 25.90 -23.04
CA THR A 79 -4.23 24.65 -22.69
C THR A 79 -4.54 24.32 -21.24
N ARG A 80 -4.99 23.08 -21.01
CA ARG A 80 -5.23 22.52 -19.67
C ARG A 80 -4.34 21.32 -19.49
N ASP A 81 -3.78 21.18 -18.30
CA ASP A 81 -2.99 20.02 -17.92
C ASP A 81 -3.76 19.19 -16.88
N PHE A 82 -3.51 17.89 -16.88
CA PHE A 82 -4.22 16.89 -16.09
C PHE A 82 -3.21 15.96 -15.44
N ASN A 83 -3.32 15.77 -14.13
CA ASN A 83 -2.64 14.70 -13.42
C ASN A 83 -3.70 13.77 -12.84
N SER A 84 -3.54 12.48 -13.04
CA SER A 84 -4.49 11.49 -12.55
C SER A 84 -4.07 10.91 -11.21
N PHE A 85 -5.01 10.25 -10.55
CA PHE A 85 -4.76 9.56 -9.29
C PHE A 85 -5.50 8.24 -9.22
N TYR A 86 -4.97 7.34 -8.40
CA TYR A 86 -5.55 6.01 -8.12
C TYR A 86 -5.41 5.71 -6.63
N THR A 87 -6.52 5.48 -5.94
CA THR A 87 -6.55 5.22 -4.51
C THR A 87 -7.04 3.80 -4.22
N PHE A 88 -6.30 3.08 -3.39
CA PHE A 88 -6.54 1.69 -3.03
C PHE A 88 -6.81 1.56 -1.53
N ASP A 89 -7.81 0.77 -1.15
CA ASP A 89 -8.07 0.41 0.24
C ASP A 89 -7.24 -0.82 0.64
N LEU A 90 -6.15 -0.58 1.37
CA LEU A 90 -5.26 -1.61 1.90
C LEU A 90 -5.68 -2.11 3.30
N SER A 91 -6.92 -1.86 3.75
CA SER A 91 -7.41 -2.30 5.07
C SER A 91 -7.28 -3.80 5.31
N SER A 92 -7.32 -4.61 4.24
CA SER A 92 -7.11 -6.07 4.32
C SER A 92 -5.65 -6.51 4.26
N LEU A 93 -4.70 -5.61 3.98
CA LEU A 93 -3.27 -5.90 3.89
C LEU A 93 -2.67 -6.07 5.30
N ASN A 94 -2.57 -7.31 5.77
CA ASN A 94 -1.95 -7.63 7.06
C ASN A 94 -0.46 -8.01 6.92
N LEU A 95 0.43 -7.18 7.48
CA LEU A 95 1.87 -7.37 7.45
C LEU A 95 2.50 -7.92 8.75
N THR A 96 1.70 -8.38 9.72
CA THR A 96 2.17 -8.80 11.06
C THR A 96 3.36 -9.78 11.00
N ASN A 97 3.35 -10.74 10.07
CA ASN A 97 4.42 -11.73 9.87
C ASN A 97 4.92 -11.77 8.42
N GLN A 98 4.71 -10.67 7.70
CA GLN A 98 4.98 -10.57 6.27
C GLN A 98 5.80 -9.30 6.00
N ILE A 99 6.45 -9.27 4.85
CA ILE A 99 7.07 -8.08 4.29
C ILE A 99 6.61 -7.97 2.84
N VAL A 100 6.41 -6.73 2.36
CA VAL A 100 6.17 -6.48 0.95
C VAL A 100 7.47 -6.74 0.19
N THR A 101 7.38 -7.50 -0.90
CA THR A 101 8.52 -7.91 -1.73
C THR A 101 8.38 -7.52 -3.19
N GLY A 102 7.18 -7.12 -3.60
CA GLY A 102 6.91 -6.61 -4.94
C GLY A 102 5.52 -6.00 -5.01
N ALA A 103 5.33 -5.10 -5.96
CA ALA A 103 4.05 -4.51 -6.27
C ALA A 103 3.98 -4.20 -7.77
N THR A 104 2.80 -4.40 -8.36
CA THR A 104 2.52 -4.03 -9.74
C THR A 104 1.20 -3.28 -9.83
N LEU A 105 1.20 -2.16 -10.55
CA LEU A 105 -0.01 -1.45 -10.95
C LEU A 105 -0.41 -1.91 -12.36
N THR A 106 -1.65 -2.36 -12.53
CA THR A 106 -2.18 -2.76 -13.83
C THR A 106 -3.27 -1.79 -14.28
N PHE A 107 -3.05 -1.21 -15.46
CA PHE A 107 -4.04 -0.43 -16.18
C PHE A 107 -4.86 -1.32 -17.10
N ASN A 108 -6.19 -1.28 -16.97
CA ASN A 108 -7.12 -2.02 -17.79
C ASN A 108 -7.69 -1.09 -18.88
N PRO A 109 -7.25 -1.21 -20.14
CA PRO A 109 -7.67 -0.28 -21.17
C PRO A 109 -9.13 -0.49 -21.55
N LEU A 110 -9.89 0.60 -21.63
CA LEU A 110 -11.24 0.55 -22.19
C LEU A 110 -11.22 0.57 -23.73
N PRO A 111 -12.24 0.02 -24.41
CA PRO A 111 -12.30 -0.01 -25.89
C PRO A 111 -12.20 1.35 -26.57
N ASN A 112 -12.58 2.43 -25.87
CA ASN A 112 -12.53 3.80 -26.36
C ASN A 112 -11.44 4.63 -25.68
N GLU A 113 -10.68 4.03 -24.77
CA GLU A 113 -9.53 4.69 -24.16
C GLU A 113 -8.47 4.88 -25.24
N ALA A 114 -8.19 6.14 -25.54
CA ALA A 114 -7.17 6.50 -26.51
C ALA A 114 -6.31 7.60 -25.95
N GLY A 115 -5.01 7.42 -26.08
CA GLY A 115 -4.05 8.48 -25.96
C GLY A 115 -3.97 9.30 -27.25
N ILE A 116 -3.57 10.54 -27.10
CA ILE A 116 -3.34 11.48 -28.21
C ILE A 116 -1.90 11.96 -28.06
N SER A 117 -1.15 12.05 -29.16
CA SER A 117 0.17 12.68 -29.15
C SER A 117 0.28 13.71 -30.27
N GLY A 118 0.48 14.97 -29.88
CA GLY A 118 0.65 16.08 -30.82
C GLY A 118 1.93 15.96 -31.65
N SER A 119 2.91 15.20 -31.19
CA SER A 119 4.16 14.92 -31.90
C SER A 119 4.07 13.77 -32.90
N GLY A 120 2.98 12.98 -32.86
CA GLY A 120 2.83 11.76 -33.64
C GLY A 120 3.55 10.55 -33.04
N ALA A 121 3.98 10.61 -31.78
CA ALA A 121 4.50 9.45 -31.07
C ALA A 121 3.44 8.35 -30.95
N THR A 122 3.87 7.12 -30.73
CA THR A 122 2.98 5.96 -30.50
C THR A 122 2.85 5.59 -29.02
N SER A 123 3.59 6.28 -28.16
CA SER A 123 3.67 6.06 -26.71
C SER A 123 4.15 7.33 -26.02
N GLU A 124 3.79 7.49 -24.75
CA GLU A 124 4.26 8.58 -23.89
C GLU A 124 4.96 8.02 -22.65
N ASN A 125 5.76 8.86 -21.99
CA ASN A 125 6.38 8.48 -20.72
C ASN A 125 5.46 8.87 -19.57
N LEU A 126 4.90 7.87 -18.88
CA LEU A 126 4.07 8.02 -17.70
C LEU A 126 4.96 7.93 -16.45
N GLY A 127 5.01 8.99 -15.66
CA GLY A 127 5.60 8.98 -14.32
C GLY A 127 4.54 8.63 -13.27
N LEU A 128 4.92 7.80 -12.30
CA LEU A 128 4.11 7.50 -11.11
C LEU A 128 4.80 8.06 -9.86
N PHE A 129 4.01 8.60 -8.94
CA PHE A 129 4.51 9.34 -7.77
C PHE A 129 3.73 9.02 -6.49
N ASP A 130 4.38 9.27 -5.34
CA ASP A 130 3.69 9.34 -4.05
C ASP A 130 2.69 10.49 -4.02
N VAL A 131 1.72 10.37 -3.10
CA VAL A 131 0.67 11.38 -2.91
C VAL A 131 0.60 11.67 -1.42
N SER A 132 0.87 12.92 -1.06
CA SER A 132 0.83 13.36 0.34
C SER A 132 -0.55 13.84 0.77
N THR A 133 -1.42 14.19 -0.18
CA THR A 133 -2.83 14.52 0.04
C THR A 133 -3.57 13.31 0.61
N ASP A 134 -4.32 13.50 1.69
CA ASP A 134 -5.09 12.41 2.29
C ASP A 134 -6.16 11.89 1.33
N ALA A 135 -6.41 10.57 1.36
CA ALA A 135 -7.29 9.89 0.42
C ALA A 135 -8.72 10.46 0.40
N ALA A 136 -9.27 10.88 1.54
CA ALA A 136 -10.63 11.42 1.60
C ALA A 136 -10.71 12.78 0.91
N THR A 137 -9.75 13.67 1.17
CA THR A 137 -9.63 14.95 0.47
C THR A 137 -9.37 14.75 -1.02
N LEU A 138 -8.45 13.85 -1.39
CA LEU A 138 -8.10 13.59 -2.78
C LEU A 138 -9.31 13.17 -3.64
N ASN A 139 -10.17 12.30 -3.09
CA ASN A 139 -11.35 11.78 -3.78
C ASN A 139 -12.60 12.68 -3.65
N ALA A 140 -12.52 13.80 -2.94
CA ALA A 140 -13.64 14.73 -2.76
C ALA A 140 -13.76 15.71 -3.94
N SER A 141 -14.99 16.09 -4.31
CA SER A 141 -15.20 17.06 -5.39
C SER A 141 -14.71 18.45 -5.00
N HIS A 142 -13.97 19.09 -5.91
CA HIS A 142 -13.51 20.47 -5.80
C HIS A 142 -14.05 21.36 -6.93
N LEU A 143 -14.92 20.82 -7.79
CA LEU A 143 -15.61 21.57 -8.83
C LEU A 143 -16.60 22.56 -8.22
N GLY A 144 -16.51 23.84 -8.63
CA GLY A 144 -17.36 24.92 -8.10
C GLY A 144 -17.06 25.30 -6.63
N GLY A 145 -16.07 24.67 -6.01
CA GLY A 145 -15.58 24.95 -4.66
C GLY A 145 -14.32 25.81 -4.66
N THR A 146 -13.46 25.61 -3.65
CA THR A 146 -12.11 26.21 -3.63
C THR A 146 -11.18 25.33 -4.45
N PRO A 147 -10.59 25.83 -5.56
CA PRO A 147 -9.68 25.04 -6.38
C PRO A 147 -8.45 24.58 -5.61
N ARG A 148 -7.92 23.40 -5.94
CA ARG A 148 -6.80 22.73 -5.27
C ARG A 148 -5.59 22.47 -6.19
N PRO A 149 -4.91 23.50 -6.70
CA PRO A 149 -3.73 23.32 -7.56
C PRO A 149 -2.55 22.68 -6.82
N ASP A 150 -2.58 22.71 -5.47
CA ASP A 150 -1.66 21.97 -4.61
C ASP A 150 -1.81 20.45 -4.81
N ILE A 151 -3.04 19.95 -4.91
CA ILE A 151 -3.29 18.51 -5.19
C ILE A 151 -2.80 18.16 -6.58
N TYR A 152 -3.11 18.96 -7.60
CA TYR A 152 -2.58 18.74 -8.96
C TYR A 152 -1.04 18.61 -8.95
N THR A 153 -0.35 19.47 -8.21
CA THR A 153 1.11 19.45 -8.10
C THR A 153 1.60 18.18 -7.37
N ASP A 154 0.93 17.79 -6.29
CA ASP A 154 1.22 16.57 -5.52
C ASP A 154 1.14 15.32 -6.41
N LEU A 155 0.15 15.23 -7.31
CA LEU A 155 -0.03 14.07 -8.20
C LEU A 155 1.07 13.86 -9.26
N GLY A 156 1.86 14.89 -9.55
CA GLY A 156 2.89 14.86 -10.60
C GLY A 156 4.31 15.11 -10.09
N SER A 157 4.51 15.10 -8.78
CA SER A 157 5.80 15.40 -8.15
C SER A 157 6.04 14.53 -6.92
N GLY A 158 7.20 14.68 -6.26
CA GLY A 158 7.56 13.89 -5.08
C GLY A 158 8.50 12.73 -5.39
N THR A 159 8.38 11.67 -4.59
CA THR A 159 9.09 10.41 -4.72
C THR A 159 8.49 9.61 -5.88
N SER A 160 9.27 9.41 -6.94
CA SER A 160 8.81 8.58 -8.06
C SER A 160 8.77 7.11 -7.67
N TYR A 161 7.70 6.42 -8.10
CA TYR A 161 7.55 4.96 -8.05
C TYR A 161 8.00 4.26 -9.34
N GLY A 162 8.41 5.05 -10.33
CA GLY A 162 8.85 4.60 -11.65
C GLY A 162 8.40 5.54 -12.77
N THR A 163 9.06 5.39 -13.93
CA THR A 163 8.66 6.02 -15.19
C THR A 163 8.57 4.93 -16.25
N PHE A 164 7.47 4.93 -17.00
CA PHE A 164 7.11 3.85 -17.90
C PHE A 164 6.74 4.39 -19.26
N THR A 165 7.23 3.75 -20.33
CA THR A 165 6.73 4.02 -21.68
C THR A 165 5.37 3.35 -21.85
N TYR A 166 4.32 4.15 -21.93
CA TYR A 166 2.94 3.70 -22.04
C TYR A 166 2.42 3.90 -23.47
N PRO A 167 1.89 2.87 -24.15
CA PRO A 167 1.38 3.00 -25.51
C PRO A 167 0.13 3.88 -25.55
N LEU A 168 -0.07 4.67 -26.61
CA LEU A 168 -1.26 5.51 -26.78
C LEU A 168 -2.53 4.71 -27.11
N SER A 169 -2.40 3.46 -27.56
CA SER A 169 -3.54 2.61 -27.95
C SER A 169 -3.33 1.18 -27.47
N PRO A 170 -3.29 0.96 -26.13
CA PRO A 170 -3.16 -0.37 -25.57
C PRO A 170 -4.39 -1.22 -25.92
N THR A 171 -4.17 -2.44 -26.40
CA THR A 171 -5.23 -3.43 -26.64
C THR A 171 -5.30 -4.51 -25.56
N THR A 172 -4.36 -4.48 -24.61
CA THR A 172 -4.25 -5.42 -23.50
C THR A 172 -3.93 -4.66 -22.22
N PRO A 173 -4.24 -5.22 -21.03
CA PRO A 173 -3.81 -4.64 -19.77
C PRO A 173 -2.32 -4.35 -19.74
N GLN A 174 -1.95 -3.20 -19.18
CA GLN A 174 -0.57 -2.74 -19.06
C GLN A 174 -0.14 -2.88 -17.60
N THR A 175 0.82 -3.75 -17.31
CA THR A 175 1.30 -4.01 -15.95
C THR A 175 2.65 -3.36 -15.73
N LEU A 176 2.70 -2.46 -14.75
CA LEU A 176 3.87 -1.65 -14.39
C LEU A 176 4.41 -2.15 -13.05
N THR A 177 5.69 -2.52 -13.02
CA THR A 177 6.35 -2.93 -11.76
C THR A 177 6.80 -1.71 -11.00
N LEU A 178 6.33 -1.55 -9.77
CA LEU A 178 6.68 -0.41 -8.92
C LEU A 178 8.02 -0.65 -8.23
N ASP A 179 8.75 0.43 -7.97
CA ASP A 179 10.09 0.36 -7.37
C ASP A 179 10.08 0.23 -5.83
N SER A 180 11.27 0.26 -5.23
CA SER A 180 11.43 0.13 -3.77
C SER A 180 10.82 1.28 -2.96
N ALA A 181 10.67 2.48 -3.54
CA ALA A 181 10.01 3.58 -2.86
C ALA A 181 8.53 3.25 -2.69
N ALA A 182 7.88 2.79 -3.76
CA ALA A 182 6.50 2.33 -3.69
C ALA A 182 6.30 1.20 -2.68
N LEU A 183 7.23 0.23 -2.60
CA LEU A 183 7.12 -0.87 -1.63
C LEU A 183 7.20 -0.36 -0.18
N THR A 184 7.99 0.68 0.06
CA THR A 184 8.13 1.33 1.38
C THR A 184 6.82 2.01 1.76
N ASP A 185 6.23 2.76 0.85
CA ASP A 185 4.98 3.50 1.10
C ASP A 185 3.77 2.56 1.21
N ILE A 186 3.69 1.51 0.39
CA ILE A 186 2.69 0.45 0.56
C ILE A 186 2.79 -0.17 1.96
N THR A 187 4.02 -0.38 2.46
CA THR A 187 4.23 -0.93 3.80
C THR A 187 3.78 0.05 4.89
N SER A 188 4.01 1.36 4.74
CA SER A 188 3.57 2.37 5.73
C SER A 188 2.06 2.61 5.71
N HIS A 189 1.40 2.34 4.59
CA HIS A 189 -0.06 2.48 4.41
C HIS A 189 -0.84 1.17 4.60
N ALA A 190 -0.19 0.09 5.02
CA ALA A 190 -0.86 -1.18 5.30
C ALA A 190 -1.95 -1.01 6.37
N GLY A 191 -3.17 -1.46 6.07
CA GLY A 191 -4.33 -1.26 6.93
C GLY A 191 -5.10 0.06 6.70
N GLY A 192 -4.63 0.92 5.79
CA GLY A 192 -5.27 2.19 5.44
C GLY A 192 -5.44 2.37 3.93
N PHE A 193 -5.54 3.62 3.47
CA PHE A 193 -5.57 3.95 2.06
C PHE A 193 -4.16 4.24 1.53
N PHE A 194 -3.94 3.89 0.26
CA PHE A 194 -2.71 4.19 -0.47
C PHE A 194 -3.07 4.79 -1.83
N SER A 195 -2.49 5.94 -2.16
CA SER A 195 -2.76 6.67 -3.40
C SER A 195 -1.50 6.80 -4.24
N ILE A 196 -1.66 6.71 -5.57
CA ILE A 196 -0.60 6.92 -6.56
C ILE A 196 -1.03 8.07 -7.47
N GLY A 197 -0.14 9.03 -7.67
CA GLY A 197 -0.27 10.10 -8.64
C GLY A 197 0.36 9.71 -9.98
N ALA A 198 -0.19 10.22 -11.07
CA ALA A 198 0.29 9.98 -12.42
C ALA A 198 0.37 11.27 -13.24
N ALA A 199 1.51 11.47 -13.91
CA ALA A 199 1.77 12.62 -14.76
C ALA A 199 2.61 12.25 -15.98
N LEU A 200 2.29 12.85 -17.14
CA LEU A 200 3.12 12.69 -18.34
C LEU A 200 4.46 13.42 -18.17
N GLN A 201 5.52 12.75 -18.59
CA GLN A 201 6.89 13.25 -18.51
C GLN A 201 7.32 13.82 -19.85
N GLY A 202 7.79 15.07 -19.85
CA GLY A 202 8.31 15.71 -21.06
C GLY A 202 7.24 16.36 -21.94
N LEU A 203 6.11 16.80 -21.36
CA LEU A 203 5.06 17.53 -22.06
C LEU A 203 5.64 18.73 -22.85
N PRO A 204 5.16 18.99 -24.07
CA PRO A 204 5.56 20.14 -24.86
C PRO A 204 5.03 21.43 -24.24
N ALA A 205 5.61 22.56 -24.65
CA ALA A 205 5.13 23.87 -24.23
C ALA A 205 3.72 24.20 -24.77
N SER A 206 3.30 23.49 -25.82
CA SER A 206 1.97 23.62 -26.44
C SER A 206 1.64 22.37 -27.23
N GLY A 207 0.37 21.98 -27.23
CA GLY A 207 -0.12 20.83 -28.00
C GLY A 207 -1.18 20.07 -27.23
N THR A 208 -1.49 18.88 -27.71
CA THR A 208 -2.31 17.91 -27.00
C THR A 208 -1.51 16.63 -26.90
N GLU A 209 -1.19 16.23 -25.67
CA GLU A 209 -0.57 14.95 -25.35
C GLU A 209 -1.34 14.36 -24.18
N LEU A 210 -1.98 13.23 -24.37
CA LEU A 210 -2.95 12.70 -23.42
C LEU A 210 -2.79 11.19 -23.35
N LEU A 211 -2.85 10.65 -22.14
CA LEU A 211 -3.15 9.26 -21.88
C LEU A 211 -4.50 9.15 -21.18
N PHE A 212 -5.13 7.98 -21.31
CA PHE A 212 -6.39 7.64 -20.64
C PHE A 212 -7.56 8.57 -21.00
N GLY A 213 -7.49 9.23 -22.16
CA GLY A 213 -8.58 10.05 -22.68
C GLY A 213 -9.80 9.19 -22.97
N GLY A 214 -10.97 9.62 -22.49
CA GLY A 214 -12.22 8.86 -22.63
C GLY A 214 -12.24 7.56 -21.81
N SER A 215 -11.50 7.51 -20.70
CA SER A 215 -11.52 6.39 -19.76
C SER A 215 -12.80 6.28 -18.92
N ASP A 216 -13.78 7.14 -19.18
CA ASP A 216 -15.16 7.02 -18.74
C ASP A 216 -16.08 6.98 -19.97
N VAL A 217 -16.83 5.89 -20.17
CA VAL A 217 -17.80 5.83 -21.28
C VAL A 217 -19.16 5.48 -20.71
N GLY A 218 -20.05 6.48 -20.63
CA GLY A 218 -21.41 6.28 -20.15
C GLY A 218 -21.51 5.88 -18.68
N GLY A 219 -20.57 6.35 -17.85
CA GLY A 219 -20.49 6.00 -16.42
C GLY A 219 -19.94 4.60 -16.16
N ILE A 220 -19.31 3.97 -17.16
CA ILE A 220 -18.56 2.74 -17.00
C ILE A 220 -17.08 3.09 -17.01
N SER A 221 -16.43 2.81 -15.89
CA SER A 221 -14.99 2.96 -15.71
C SER A 221 -14.44 1.64 -15.19
N ASP A 222 -13.35 1.15 -15.79
CA ASP A 222 -12.68 -0.04 -15.30
C ASP A 222 -11.79 0.34 -14.10
N ALA A 223 -11.88 -0.48 -13.05
CA ALA A 223 -11.06 -0.29 -11.87
C ALA A 223 -9.61 -0.67 -12.18
N GLN A 224 -8.68 0.21 -11.80
CA GLN A 224 -7.26 -0.08 -11.88
C GLN A 224 -6.86 -0.99 -10.74
N THR A 225 -5.86 -1.83 -10.96
CA THR A 225 -5.55 -2.95 -10.06
C THR A 225 -4.14 -2.84 -9.51
N LEU A 226 -4.00 -2.82 -8.18
CA LEU A 226 -2.73 -2.93 -7.47
C LEU A 226 -2.57 -4.37 -6.95
N THR A 227 -1.52 -5.05 -7.40
CA THR A 227 -1.19 -6.40 -6.92
C THR A 227 0.07 -6.33 -6.07
N ILE A 228 -0.02 -6.79 -4.81
CA ILE A 228 1.05 -6.76 -3.82
C ILE A 228 1.50 -8.19 -3.54
N THR A 229 2.79 -8.45 -3.68
CA THR A 229 3.43 -9.72 -3.30
C THR A 229 4.14 -9.57 -1.97
N THR A 230 3.82 -10.47 -1.05
CA THR A 230 4.41 -10.53 0.29
C THR A 230 5.20 -11.81 0.48
N ALA A 231 6.20 -11.76 1.35
CA ALA A 231 6.95 -12.93 1.80
C ALA A 231 7.03 -12.95 3.33
N PRO A 232 7.18 -14.16 3.92
CA PRO A 232 7.35 -14.30 5.36
C PRO A 232 8.50 -13.43 5.84
N ARG A 233 8.27 -12.66 6.90
CA ARG A 233 9.38 -11.99 7.57
C ARG A 233 10.29 -13.10 8.12
N ALA A 234 11.59 -13.04 7.78
CA ALA A 234 12.55 -13.96 8.37
C ALA A 234 12.43 -13.85 9.89
N SER A 235 12.09 -14.95 10.56
CA SER A 235 12.09 -14.97 12.01
C SER A 235 13.53 -14.72 12.44
N VAL A 236 13.78 -13.58 13.06
CA VAL A 236 15.02 -13.39 13.80
C VAL A 236 15.02 -14.50 14.84
N PRO A 237 16.01 -15.41 14.85
CA PRO A 237 16.05 -16.45 15.87
C PRO A 237 16.01 -15.75 17.23
N GLU A 238 14.91 -15.89 17.95
CA GLU A 238 14.83 -15.36 19.31
C GLU A 238 16.02 -15.99 20.04
N ALA A 239 16.89 -15.15 20.61
CA ALA A 239 18.03 -15.62 21.39
C ALA A 239 17.45 -16.57 22.44
N SER A 240 17.68 -17.87 22.25
CA SER A 240 16.92 -18.87 22.98
C SER A 240 17.11 -18.61 24.48
N PRO A 241 16.04 -18.47 25.29
CA PRO A 241 16.17 -18.21 26.72
C PRO A 241 16.98 -19.27 27.47
N MET A 242 17.23 -20.42 26.82
CA MET A 242 18.18 -21.45 27.23
C MET A 242 19.61 -20.94 27.45
N THR A 243 20.06 -19.92 26.70
CA THR A 243 21.41 -19.35 26.89
C THR A 243 21.49 -18.55 28.20
N PHE A 244 20.40 -17.90 28.62
CA PHE A 244 20.35 -17.16 29.89
C PHE A 244 20.11 -18.07 31.10
N LEU A 245 19.34 -19.15 30.95
CA LEU A 245 19.19 -20.14 32.03
C LEU A 245 20.48 -20.93 32.30
N GLY A 246 21.29 -21.19 31.27
CA GLY A 246 22.60 -21.83 31.43
C GLY A 246 23.58 -20.98 32.24
N LEU A 247 23.61 -19.66 32.00
CA LEU A 247 24.49 -18.73 32.73
C LEU A 247 23.95 -18.38 34.12
N GLY A 248 22.63 -18.20 34.28
CA GLY A 248 22.01 -17.93 35.58
C GLY A 248 22.05 -19.11 36.55
N GLY A 249 21.86 -20.34 36.05
CA GLY A 249 21.93 -21.57 36.85
C GLY A 249 23.33 -21.88 37.41
N LEU A 250 24.38 -21.56 36.65
CA LEU A 250 25.77 -21.71 37.10
C LEU A 250 26.16 -20.70 38.21
N LEU A 251 25.64 -19.47 38.15
CA LEU A 251 25.88 -18.46 39.19
C LEU A 251 25.16 -18.80 40.51
N LEU A 252 23.93 -19.32 40.44
CA LEU A 252 23.17 -19.70 41.63
C LEU A 252 23.72 -20.98 42.29
N SER A 253 24.13 -21.99 41.52
CA SER A 253 24.73 -23.22 42.07
C SER A 253 26.08 -22.98 42.77
N GLY A 254 26.89 -22.02 42.29
CA GLY A 254 28.12 -21.60 42.97
C GLY A 254 27.91 -20.93 44.34
N LEU A 255 26.82 -20.16 44.50
CA LEU A 255 26.48 -19.50 45.77
C LEU A 255 25.99 -20.49 46.83
N PHE A 256 25.17 -21.48 46.44
CA PHE A 256 24.70 -22.52 47.36
C PHE A 256 25.83 -23.43 47.87
N LEU A 257 26.80 -23.80 47.01
CA LEU A 257 27.96 -24.61 47.43
C LEU A 257 28.88 -23.88 48.41
N ARG A 258 29.00 -22.55 48.32
CA ARG A 258 29.78 -21.73 49.27
C ARG A 258 29.13 -21.61 50.64
N ALA A 259 27.80 -21.52 50.70
CA ALA A 259 27.05 -21.47 51.95
C ALA A 259 27.15 -22.77 52.75
N PHE A 260 27.05 -23.93 52.07
CA PHE A 260 27.16 -25.24 52.73
C PHE A 260 28.56 -25.54 53.28
N ARG A 261 29.64 -25.04 52.65
CA ARG A 261 31.00 -25.22 53.16
C ARG A 261 31.26 -24.46 54.47
N ARG A 262 30.65 -23.29 54.65
CA ARG A 262 30.77 -22.50 55.89
C ARG A 262 30.03 -23.15 57.07
N ALA A 263 28.86 -23.74 56.82
CA ALA A 263 28.09 -24.43 57.87
C ALA A 263 28.80 -25.67 58.45
N ARG A 264 29.64 -26.35 57.66
CA ARG A 264 30.42 -27.51 58.12
C ARG A 264 31.71 -27.18 58.87
N GLN A 265 32.19 -25.93 58.81
CA GLN A 265 33.39 -25.51 59.56
C GLN A 265 33.04 -24.90 60.93
N ALA A 266 31.75 -24.69 61.22
CA ALA A 266 31.25 -24.12 62.47
C ALA A 266 30.59 -25.16 63.40
N ALA A 267 30.67 -26.45 63.06
CA ALA A 267 30.24 -27.59 63.88
C ALA A 267 31.46 -28.47 64.18
#